data_AF-A0A969WZQ5-F1
#
_entry.id   AF-A0A969WZQ5-F1
#
_cell.length_a   1.000
_cell.length_b   1.000
_cell.length_c   1.000
_cell.angle_alpha   90.00
_cell.angle_beta   90.00
_cell.angle_gamma   90.00
#
_symmetry.space_group_name_H-M   'P 1'
#
loop_
_entity.id
_entity.type
_entity.pdbx_description
1 polymer ?
#
loop_
_entity_poly.entity_id
_entity_poly.type
_entity_poly.pdbx_seq_one_letter_code
_entity_poly.pdbx_strand_id
1 'polypeptide(L)' 'YKELKSGQITINGKKVPTTSLSSYPKARVIADTLKEWIQKGQFELTVPVSPLPSADTTLKSKPLLERDVNGRNGRRW' A
#
# COMPACT_ATOMS: atom_id res chain seq x y z
N TYR A 1 -9.40 -2.62 -1.57
CA TYR A 1 -8.85 -2.41 -2.94
C TYR A 1 -9.86 -2.05 -4.04
N LYS A 2 -11.18 -2.30 -3.90
CA LYS A 2 -12.15 -2.01 -4.97
C LYS A 2 -12.10 -0.55 -5.43
N GLU A 3 -12.05 0.39 -4.48
CA GLU A 3 -12.05 1.82 -4.76
C GLU A 3 -10.77 2.28 -5.47
N LEU A 4 -9.58 1.85 -5.01
CA LEU A 4 -8.32 2.17 -5.67
C LEU A 4 -8.25 1.70 -7.14
N LYS A 5 -8.96 0.61 -7.48
CA LYS A 5 -9.03 0.07 -8.84
C LYS A 5 -9.96 0.86 -9.76
N SER A 6 -10.78 1.77 -9.25
CA SER A 6 -11.63 2.64 -10.08
C SER A 6 -10.83 3.68 -10.86
N GLY A 7 -9.57 3.91 -10.46
CA GLY A 7 -8.69 4.94 -11.01
C GLY A 7 -8.82 6.30 -10.32
N GLN A 8 -9.79 6.50 -9.41
CA GLN A 8 -9.97 7.74 -8.64
C GLN A 8 -10.59 7.47 -7.26
N ILE A 9 -10.10 8.17 -6.24
CA ILE A 9 -10.66 8.12 -4.87
C ILE A 9 -10.89 9.53 -4.33
N THR A 10 -11.72 9.66 -3.30
CA THR A 10 -11.90 10.94 -2.59
C THR A 10 -11.17 10.90 -1.26
N ILE A 11 -10.21 11.80 -1.06
CA ILE A 11 -9.51 11.99 0.22
C ILE A 11 -9.76 13.42 0.69
N ASN A 12 -10.30 13.60 1.89
CA ASN A 12 -10.59 14.93 2.48
C ASN A 12 -11.40 15.85 1.56
N GLY A 13 -12.38 15.30 0.84
CA GLY A 13 -13.22 16.04 -0.12
C GLY A 13 -12.54 16.35 -1.47
N LYS A 14 -11.26 16.02 -1.66
CA LYS A 14 -10.55 16.17 -2.93
C LYS A 14 -10.56 14.86 -3.71
N LYS A 15 -10.81 14.94 -5.01
CA LYS A 15 -10.72 13.79 -5.93
C LYS A 15 -9.25 13.59 -6.36
N VAL A 16 -8.70 12.42 -6.08
CA VAL A 16 -7.29 12.07 -6.33
C VAL A 16 -7.22 10.89 -7.31
N PRO A 17 -6.45 10.98 -8.41
CA PRO A 17 -6.24 9.86 -9.31
C PRO A 17 -5.41 8.76 -8.64
N THR A 18 -5.75 7.51 -8.91
CA THR A 18 -5.00 6.35 -8.41
C THR A 18 -4.34 5.62 -9.57
N THR A 19 -3.09 5.22 -9.35
CA THR A 19 -2.35 4.34 -10.26
C THR A 19 -1.78 3.18 -9.46
N SER A 20 -1.59 2.04 -10.13
CA SER A 20 -0.94 0.89 -9.50
C SER A 20 0.56 1.15 -9.40
N LEU A 21 1.15 0.97 -8.22
CA LEU A 21 2.61 1.08 -8.03
C LEU A 21 3.38 -0.07 -8.68
N SER A 22 2.71 -1.18 -8.97
CA SER A 22 3.29 -2.39 -9.54
C SER A 22 2.32 -3.06 -10.51
N SER A 23 2.85 -3.92 -11.37
CA SER A 23 2.06 -4.70 -12.32
C SER A 23 1.20 -5.74 -11.60
N TYR A 24 -0.12 -5.54 -11.62
CA TYR A 24 -1.08 -6.47 -11.04
C TYR A 24 -1.01 -7.91 -11.61
N PRO A 25 -0.94 -8.14 -12.94
CA PRO A 25 -0.84 -9.50 -13.47
C PRO A 25 0.46 -10.18 -13.04
N LYS A 26 1.58 -9.44 -13.02
CA LYS A 26 2.86 -9.97 -12.55
C LYS A 26 2.82 -10.32 -11.06
N ALA A 27 2.18 -9.48 -10.24
CA ALA A 27 1.98 -9.76 -8.83
C ALA A 27 1.16 -11.05 -8.59
N ARG A 28 0.15 -11.32 -9.43
CA ARG A 28 -0.62 -12.56 -9.37
C ARG A 28 0.22 -13.79 -9.68
N VAL A 29 1.02 -13.75 -10.75
CA VAL A 29 1.94 -14.85 -11.09
C VAL A 29 2.89 -15.16 -9.92
N ILE A 30 3.51 -14.13 -9.35
CA ILE A 30 4.42 -14.30 -8.20
C ILE A 30 3.69 -14.92 -7.00
N ALA A 31 2.48 -14.45 -6.70
CA ALA A 31 1.69 -14.98 -5.59
C ALA A 31 1.33 -16.47 -5.79
N ASP A 32 0.97 -16.86 -7.01
CA ASP A 32 0.65 -18.24 -7.34
C ASP A 32 1.89 -19.14 -7.24
N THR A 33 3.05 -18.68 -7.73
CA THR A 33 4.33 -19.40 -7.58
C THR A 33 4.72 -19.58 -6.10
N LEU A 34 4.61 -18.51 -5.30
CA LEU A 34 4.94 -18.59 -3.87
C LEU A 34 4.00 -19.55 -3.13
N LYS A 35 2.70 -19.52 -3.46
CA LYS A 35 1.71 -20.45 -2.92
C LYS A 35 2.10 -21.90 -3.21
N GLU A 36 2.54 -22.19 -4.43
CA GLU A 36 2.96 -23.54 -4.82
C GLU A 36 4.19 -24.01 -4.01
N TRP A 37 5.20 -23.16 -3.83
CA TRP A 37 6.38 -23.49 -3.02
C TRP A 37 6.04 -23.77 -1.56
N ILE A 38 5.13 -22.98 -0.97
CA ILE A 38 4.63 -23.18 0.39
C ILE A 38 3.93 -24.55 0.48
N GLN A 39 3.03 -24.86 -0.46
CA GLN A 39 2.30 -26.13 -0.48
C GLN A 39 3.22 -27.35 -0.64
N LYS A 40 4.33 -27.20 -1.37
CA LYS A 40 5.34 -28.25 -1.57
C LYS A 40 6.35 -28.38 -0.42
N GLY A 41 6.30 -27.52 0.59
CA GLY A 41 7.32 -27.47 1.65
C GLY A 41 8.70 -26.99 1.17
N GLN A 42 8.76 -26.36 -0.01
CA GLN A 42 9.98 -25.77 -0.58
C GLN A 42 10.22 -24.34 -0.08
N PHE A 43 9.25 -23.79 0.64
CA PHE A 43 9.32 -22.49 1.29
C PHE A 43 8.85 -22.62 2.73
N GLU A 44 9.76 -22.44 3.68
CA GLU A 44 9.47 -22.55 5.11
C GLU A 44 8.86 -21.23 5.62
N LEU A 45 7.69 -21.34 6.26
CA LEU A 45 7.03 -20.20 6.87
C LEU A 45 7.56 -19.99 8.28
N THR A 46 8.11 -18.81 8.56
CA THR A 46 8.45 -18.43 9.92
C THR A 46 7.20 -18.06 10.71
N VAL A 47 7.28 -18.18 12.03
CA VAL A 47 6.25 -17.65 12.92
C VAL A 47 6.11 -16.13 12.70
N PRO A 48 4.91 -15.55 12.89
CA PRO A 48 4.73 -14.11 12.82
C PRO A 48 5.71 -13.38 13.73
N VAL A 49 6.54 -12.50 13.15
CA VAL A 49 7.57 -11.74 13.91
C VAL A 49 6.91 -10.75 14.89
N SER A 50 5.79 -10.15 14.48
CA SER A 50 4.97 -9.26 15.31
C SER A 50 3.59 -9.07 14.66
N PRO A 51 2.51 -8.91 15.45
CA PRO A 51 1.22 -8.50 14.90
C PRO A 51 1.29 -7.12 14.25
N LEU A 52 0.45 -6.90 13.23
CA LEU A 52 0.28 -5.56 12.68
C LEU A 52 -0.29 -4.62 13.75
N PRO A 53 0.17 -3.36 13.81
CA PRO A 53 -0.37 -2.38 14.74
C PRO A 53 -1.88 -2.22 14.55
N SER A 54 -2.64 -2.42 15.62
CA SER A 54 -4.08 -2.11 15.66
C SER A 54 -4.30 -0.59 15.66
N ALA A 55 -5.52 -0.16 15.35
CA ALA A 55 -5.90 1.26 15.37
C ALA A 55 -5.62 1.94 16.72
N ASP A 56 -5.62 1.16 17.81
CA ASP A 56 -5.38 1.65 19.18
C ASP A 56 -3.89 1.76 19.54
N THR A 57 -2.99 1.38 18.63
CA THR A 57 -1.55 1.41 18.92
C THR A 57 -1.00 2.84 18.83
N THR A 58 -0.11 3.20 19.76
CA THR A 58 0.55 4.52 19.86
C THR A 58 1.54 4.83 18.73
N LEU A 59 1.55 4.03 17.67
CA LEU A 59 2.38 4.25 16.49
C LEU A 59 1.90 5.48 15.74
N LYS A 60 2.60 6.61 15.93
CA LYS A 60 2.40 7.81 15.12
C LYS A 60 2.88 7.54 13.70
N SER A 61 1.96 7.18 12.81
CA SER A 61 2.22 7.18 11.37
C SER A 61 2.72 8.57 10.98
N LYS A 62 3.96 8.69 10.47
CA LYS A 62 4.44 9.93 9.85
C LYS A 62 3.76 10.04 8.49
N PRO A 63 2.77 10.93 8.30
CA PRO A 63 2.18 11.09 6.98
C PRO A 63 3.26 11.65 6.04
N LEU A 64 3.27 11.16 4.80
CA LEU A 64 3.99 11.85 3.75
C LEU A 64 3.36 13.24 3.60
N LEU A 65 4.20 14.28 3.61
CA LEU A 65 3.74 15.64 3.36
C LEU A 65 3.17 15.71 1.94
N GLU A 66 1.89 16.06 1.83
CA GLU A 66 1.23 16.30 0.53
C GLU A 66 2.02 17.40 -0.19
N ARG A 67 2.57 17.06 -1.36
CA ARG A 67 3.15 18.06 -2.26
C ARG A 67 2.03 18.64 -3.09
N ASP A 68 1.94 19.97 -3.14
CA ASP A 68 1.03 20.63 -4.07
C ASP A 68 1.33 20.16 -5.51
N VAL A 69 0.27 19.84 -6.25
CA VAL A 69 0.35 19.38 -7.66
C VAL A 69 1.09 20.38 -8.55
N ASN A 70 1.15 21.66 -8.14
CA ASN A 70 1.83 22.75 -8.84
C ASN A 70 3.23 23.11 -8.28
N GLY A 71 3.81 22.29 -7.39
CA GLY A 71 5.19 22.48 -6.92
C GLY A 71 5.44 23.73 -6.06
N ARG A 72 4.41 24.48 -5.66
CA ARG A 72 4.57 25.63 -4.76
C ARG A 72 4.51 25.15 -3.32
N ASN A 73 5.67 24.82 -2.76
CA ASN A 73 5.79 24.56 -1.32
C ASN A 73 5.42 25.82 -0.56
N GLY A 74 4.29 25.80 0.16
CA GLY A 74 3.81 26.89 1.02
C GLY A 74 4.68 27.13 2.25
N ARG A 75 5.91 27.63 2.06
CA ARG A 75 6.64 28.38 3.10
C ARG A 75 6.52 29.87 2.77
N ARG A 76 5.54 30.52 3.39
CA ARG A 76 5.54 31.98 3.57
C ARG A 76 6.20 32.26 4.92
N TRP A 77 7.39 32.86 4.88
CA TRP A 77 7.82 33.82 5.88
C TRP A 77 7.69 35.19 5.23
#